data_AF-A0A0L0FAP9-F1
#
_entry.id   AF-A0A0L0FAP9-F1
#
_cell.length_a   1.000
_cell.length_b   1.000
_cell.length_c   1.000
_cell.angle_alpha   90.00
_cell.angle_beta   90.00
_cell.angle_gamma   90.00
#
_symmetry.space_group_name_H-M   'P 1'
#
loop_
_entity.id
_entity.type
_entity.pdbx_description
1 polymer ?
#
loop_
_entity_poly.entity_id
_entity_poly.type
_entity_poly.pdbx_seq_one_letter_code
_entity_poly.pdbx_strand_id
1 'polypeptide(L)'
;MYDADADYEEENLVGTFVGTYMPTCSAMWGALIFIRFGIITGQAGLVLALGMTLGSALIVSLTAASVSALSTNGAMAPDGPNGVYFLVTRNLGTLVSVQDGESIYCICKMDIATYF
;
A
#
# COMPACT_ATOMS: atom_id res chain seq x y z
N MET A 1 -13.37 42.07 -1.56
CA MET A 1 -13.51 41.25 -2.78
C MET A 1 -12.76 39.94 -2.59
N TYR A 2 -13.12 39.24 -1.51
CA TYR A 2 -12.71 37.87 -1.21
C TYR A 2 -14.05 37.15 -1.00
N ASP A 3 -14.73 36.94 -2.13
CA ASP A 3 -15.97 36.20 -2.22
C ASP A 3 -15.72 35.19 -3.34
N ALA A 4 -15.24 34.04 -2.90
CA ALA A 4 -15.29 32.76 -3.59
C ALA A 4 -15.56 31.72 -2.49
N ASP A 5 -16.73 31.89 -1.86
CA ASP A 5 -17.63 30.82 -1.42
C ASP A 5 -17.35 29.52 -2.18
N ALA A 6 -16.73 28.55 -1.51
CA ALA A 6 -17.36 27.60 -0.60
C ALA A 6 -18.09 26.43 -1.28
N ASP A 7 -17.71 26.08 -2.52
CA ASP A 7 -18.15 24.85 -3.20
C ASP A 7 -17.01 24.16 -3.97
N TYR A 8 -15.85 23.91 -3.33
CA TYR A 8 -15.05 22.74 -3.71
C TYR A 8 -15.61 21.54 -2.95
N GLU A 9 -16.70 21.04 -3.50
CA GLU A 9 -17.22 19.67 -3.45
C GLU A 9 -16.80 18.79 -2.25
N GLU A 10 -17.79 18.14 -1.65
CA GLU A 10 -17.69 16.77 -1.09
C GLU A 10 -17.15 15.74 -2.12
N GLU A 11 -16.16 16.09 -2.95
CA GLU A 11 -15.64 15.28 -4.04
C GLU A 11 -14.80 14.14 -3.46
N ASN A 12 -15.49 13.03 -3.23
CA ASN A 12 -14.91 11.71 -3.06
C ASN A 12 -14.05 11.52 -1.80
N LEU A 13 -14.58 11.90 -0.63
CA LEU A 13 -14.05 11.39 0.65
C LEU A 13 -14.32 9.89 0.75
N VAL A 14 -13.43 9.08 0.17
CA VAL A 14 -13.41 7.64 0.43
C VAL A 14 -13.06 7.43 1.90
N GLY A 15 -14.03 6.95 2.69
CA GLY A 15 -13.80 6.66 4.10
C GLY A 15 -12.64 5.68 4.26
N THR A 16 -11.85 5.78 5.34
CA THR A 16 -10.65 4.94 5.60
C THR A 16 -10.90 3.44 5.43
N PHE A 17 -12.12 2.98 5.72
CA PHE A 17 -12.50 1.59 5.57
C PHE A 17 -12.61 1.15 4.10
N VAL A 18 -13.24 1.95 3.25
CA VAL A 18 -13.44 1.67 1.83
C VAL A 18 -12.20 2.06 1.01
N GLY A 19 -11.54 3.15 1.39
CA GLY A 19 -10.39 3.71 0.66
C GLY A 19 -9.05 3.02 0.95
N THR A 20 -8.88 2.37 2.11
CA THR A 20 -7.58 1.78 2.48
C THR A 20 -7.69 0.35 2.99
N TYR A 21 -8.61 0.05 3.91
CA TYR A 21 -8.70 -1.27 4.52
C TYR A 21 -9.19 -2.35 3.55
N MET A 22 -10.32 -2.12 2.87
CA MET A 22 -10.85 -3.05 1.86
C MET A 22 -9.85 -3.40 0.74
N PRO A 23 -9.19 -2.43 0.06
CA PRO A 23 -8.24 -2.76 -1.01
C PRO A 23 -7.01 -3.52 -0.48
N THR A 24 -6.52 -3.18 0.72
CA THR A 24 -5.37 -3.87 1.33
C THR A 24 -5.71 -5.31 1.71
N CYS A 25 -6.85 -5.52 2.36
CA CYS A 25 -7.31 -6.87 2.72
C CYS A 25 -7.59 -7.72 1.48
N SER A 26 -8.23 -7.16 0.45
CA SER A 26 -8.51 -7.88 -0.80
C SER A 26 -7.24 -8.31 -1.53
N ALA A 27 -6.21 -7.45 -1.57
CA ALA A 27 -4.93 -7.78 -2.20
C ALA A 27 -4.21 -8.93 -1.46
N MET A 28 -4.16 -8.87 -0.12
CA MET A 28 -3.50 -9.93 0.67
C MET A 28 -4.23 -11.27 0.59
N TRP A 29 -5.57 -11.26 0.65
CA TRP A 29 -6.37 -12.48 0.54
C TRP A 29 -6.26 -13.09 -0.86
N GLY A 30 -6.22 -12.24 -1.89
CA GLY A 30 -5.95 -12.66 -3.28
C GLY A 30 -4.60 -13.36 -3.41
N ALA A 31 -3.52 -12.78 -2.87
CA ALA A 31 -2.17 -13.37 -2.90
C ALA A 31 -2.11 -14.78 -2.29
N LEU A 32 -2.79 -14.97 -1.16
CA LEU A 32 -2.72 -16.21 -0.39
C LEU A 32 -3.48 -17.35 -1.05
N ILE A 33 -4.66 -17.07 -1.60
CA ILE A 33 -5.58 -18.11 -2.11
C ILE A 33 -5.25 -18.49 -3.56
N PHE A 34 -4.87 -17.54 -4.42
CA PHE A 34 -4.71 -17.82 -5.85
C PHE A 34 -3.39 -18.51 -6.22
N ILE A 35 -2.31 -18.34 -5.44
CA ILE A 35 -0.97 -18.85 -5.80
C ILE A 35 -0.38 -19.75 -4.72
N ARG A 36 -0.53 -19.36 -3.45
CA ARG A 36 0.46 -19.72 -2.43
C ARG A 36 0.02 -20.84 -1.49
N PHE A 37 -1.24 -20.87 -1.05
CA PHE A 37 -1.73 -21.97 -0.20
C PHE A 37 -1.71 -23.33 -0.93
N GLY A 38 -2.02 -23.34 -2.24
CA GLY A 38 -2.09 -24.58 -3.03
C GLY A 38 -0.73 -25.30 -3.16
N ILE A 39 0.33 -24.57 -3.51
CA ILE A 39 1.66 -25.17 -3.75
C ILE A 39 2.47 -25.33 -2.46
N ILE A 40 2.41 -24.36 -1.53
CA ILE A 40 3.22 -24.40 -0.29
C ILE A 40 2.68 -25.42 0.71
N THR A 41 1.36 -25.51 0.91
CA THR A 41 0.78 -26.53 1.81
C THR A 41 0.97 -27.95 1.25
N GLY A 42 1.04 -28.10 -0.08
CA GLY A 42 1.26 -29.39 -0.76
C GLY A 42 2.69 -29.94 -0.68
N GLN A 43 3.72 -29.09 -0.52
CA GLN A 43 5.13 -29.53 -0.44
C GLN A 43 5.77 -29.38 0.95
N ALA A 44 5.40 -28.35 1.73
CA ALA A 44 6.05 -28.01 2.99
C ALA A 44 5.21 -28.34 4.25
N GLY A 45 3.95 -28.76 4.08
CA GLY A 45 3.05 -29.11 5.17
C GLY A 45 2.35 -27.92 5.85
N LEU A 46 1.20 -28.18 6.48
CA LEU A 46 0.28 -27.17 7.03
C LEU A 46 0.91 -26.29 8.13
N VAL A 47 1.75 -26.88 8.98
CA VAL A 47 2.31 -26.21 10.18
C VAL A 47 3.33 -25.14 9.79
N LEU A 48 4.20 -25.42 8.82
CA LEU A 48 5.18 -24.45 8.31
C LEU A 48 4.49 -23.30 7.55
N ALA A 49 3.45 -23.61 6.77
CA ALA A 49 2.67 -22.60 6.07
C ALA A 49 1.98 -21.61 7.04
N LEU A 50 1.43 -22.11 8.15
CA LEU A 50 0.83 -21.27 9.21
C LEU A 50 1.87 -20.36 9.88
N GLY A 51 3.05 -20.89 10.21
CA GLY A 51 4.14 -20.10 10.81
C GLY A 51 4.63 -18.97 9.89
N MET A 52 4.84 -19.26 8.60
CA MET A 52 5.22 -18.24 7.60
C MET A 52 4.13 -17.18 7.40
N THR A 53 2.86 -17.58 7.41
CA THR A 53 1.73 -16.66 7.27
C THR A 53 1.69 -15.66 8.43
N LEU A 54 1.84 -16.14 9.67
CA LEU A 54 1.90 -15.27 10.86
C LEU A 54 3.10 -14.33 10.83
N GLY A 55 4.29 -14.83 10.43
CA GLY A 55 5.48 -14.00 10.27
C GLY A 55 5.31 -12.90 9.22
N SER A 56 4.70 -13.23 8.08
CA SER A 56 4.41 -12.25 7.03
C SER A 56 3.41 -11.18 7.47
N ALA A 57 2.36 -11.56 8.20
CA ALA A 57 1.38 -10.63 8.74
C ALA A 57 2.03 -9.62 9.73
N LEU A 58 2.98 -10.08 10.55
CA LEU A 58 3.76 -9.20 11.42
C LEU A 58 4.59 -8.18 10.63
N ILE A 59 5.35 -8.63 9.62
CA ILE A 59 6.17 -7.74 8.79
C ILE A 59 5.28 -6.68 8.11
N VAL A 60 4.17 -7.10 7.52
CA VAL A 60 3.24 -6.18 6.84
C VAL A 60 2.63 -5.18 7.83
N SER A 61 2.30 -5.60 9.05
CA SER A 61 1.81 -4.66 10.07
C SER A 61 2.85 -3.60 10.45
N LEU A 62 4.14 -3.97 10.54
CA LEU A 62 5.23 -3.02 10.76
C LEU A 62 5.42 -2.07 9.57
N THR A 63 5.35 -2.58 8.33
CA THR A 63 5.44 -1.76 7.13
C THR A 63 4.27 -0.77 7.04
N ALA A 64 3.04 -1.22 7.31
CA ALA A 64 1.86 -0.37 7.34
C ALA A 64 1.98 0.74 8.39
N ALA A 65 2.52 0.43 9.57
CA ALA A 65 2.81 1.43 10.59
C ALA A 65 3.87 2.46 10.14
N SER A 66 4.90 2.02 9.42
CA SER A 66 5.93 2.90 8.85
C SER A 66 5.37 3.86 7.80
N VAL A 67 4.56 3.35 6.86
CA VAL A 67 3.90 4.16 5.83
C VAL A 67 2.88 5.13 6.45
N SER A 68 2.18 4.72 7.52
CA SER A 68 1.29 5.59 8.27
C SER A 68 2.03 6.77 8.90
N ALA A 69 3.22 6.54 9.46
CA ALA A 69 4.07 7.60 10.00
C ALA A 69 4.55 8.59 8.92
N LEU A 70 4.83 8.12 7.69
CA LEU A 70 5.14 9.01 6.56
C LEU A 70 3.95 9.91 6.21
N SER A 71 2.73 9.39 6.31
CA SER A 71 1.50 10.14 6.01
C SER A 71 1.21 11.24 7.02
N THR A 72 1.56 11.04 8.30
CA THR A 72 1.39 12.05 9.37
C THR A 72 2.35 13.23 9.25
N ASN A 73 3.55 13.02 8.65
CA ASN A 73 4.56 14.07 8.49
C ASN A 73 4.41 14.84 7.16
N GLY A 74 3.87 14.19 6.12
CA GLY A 74 3.65 14.83 4.82
C GLY A 74 2.36 15.62 4.79
N ALA A 75 2.35 16.87 5.26
CA ALA A 75 1.20 17.76 5.05
C ALA A 75 0.83 17.82 3.56
N MET A 76 -0.35 17.33 3.21
CA MET A 76 -0.91 17.39 1.86
C MET A 76 -1.40 18.80 1.62
N ALA A 77 -0.83 19.48 0.62
CA ALA A 77 -1.43 20.71 0.13
C ALA A 77 -2.78 20.34 -0.52
N PRO A 78 -3.90 20.98 -0.12
CA PRO A 78 -5.23 20.65 -0.64
C PRO A 78 -5.35 20.84 -2.17
N ASP A 79 -4.50 21.67 -2.76
CA ASP A 79 -4.55 22.04 -4.18
C ASP A 79 -3.53 21.30 -5.08
N GLY A 80 -2.91 20.22 -4.59
CA GLY A 80 -1.79 19.52 -5.25
C GLY A 80 -2.05 18.05 -5.61
N PRO A 81 -1.10 17.38 -6.30
CA PRO A 81 -1.23 15.98 -6.67
C PRO A 81 -1.26 15.04 -5.45
N ASN A 82 -2.34 14.29 -5.28
CA ASN A 82 -2.54 13.38 -4.15
C ASN A 82 -1.96 12.00 -4.47
N GLY A 83 -0.97 11.51 -3.72
CA GLY A 83 -0.40 10.19 -3.96
C GLY A 83 0.81 9.84 -3.12
N VAL A 84 1.09 8.53 -3.02
CA VAL A 84 2.20 7.97 -2.23
C VAL A 84 3.56 8.46 -2.75
N TYR A 85 3.76 8.50 -4.08
CA TYR A 85 5.00 9.02 -4.66
C TYR A 85 5.23 10.50 -4.29
N PHE A 86 4.18 11.32 -4.35
CA PHE A 86 4.27 12.72 -3.95
C PHE A 86 4.57 12.88 -2.45
N LEU A 87 4.04 12.00 -1.58
CA LEU A 87 4.37 11.95 -0.14
C LEU A 87 5.83 11.53 0.12
N VAL A 88 6.33 10.53 -0.59
CA VAL A 88 7.69 10.01 -0.39
C VAL A 88 8.74 11.02 -0.85
N THR A 89 8.55 11.64 -2.02
CA THR A 89 9.49 12.63 -2.58
C THR A 89 9.68 13.85 -1.66
N ARG A 90 8.65 14.28 -0.93
CA ARG A 90 8.75 15.41 0.02
C ARG A 90 9.34 15.05 1.38
N ASN A 91 9.22 13.79 1.83
CA ASN A 91 9.76 13.34 3.12
C ASN A 91 11.21 12.82 3.01
N LEU A 92 11.58 12.16 1.90
CA LEU A 92 12.90 11.52 1.72
C LEU A 92 13.79 12.23 0.68
N GLY A 93 13.26 13.20 -0.07
CA GLY A 93 13.97 13.90 -1.15
C GLY A 93 13.87 13.16 -2.50
N THR A 94 13.99 13.93 -3.59
CA THR A 94 13.80 13.45 -4.98
C THR A 94 14.73 12.30 -5.35
N LEU A 95 15.97 12.32 -4.85
CA LEU A 95 17.01 11.34 -5.15
C LEU A 95 16.62 9.92 -4.69
N VAL A 96 16.16 9.81 -3.44
CA VAL A 96 15.78 8.54 -2.82
C VAL A 96 14.49 8.01 -3.46
N SER A 97 13.52 8.90 -3.70
CA SER A 97 12.25 8.51 -4.32
C SER A 97 12.35 7.98 -5.75
N VAL A 98 13.37 8.39 -6.53
CA VAL A 98 13.59 7.88 -7.90
C VAL A 98 14.22 6.48 -7.87
N GLN A 99 15.19 6.25 -6.99
CA GLN A 99 15.83 4.93 -6.80
C GLN A 99 14.83 3.89 -6.27
N ASP A 100 14.04 4.26 -5.25
CA ASP A 100 13.01 3.40 -4.68
C ASP A 100 11.82 3.21 -5.63
N GLY A 101 11.55 4.20 -6.48
CA GLY A 101 10.46 4.17 -7.47
C GLY A 101 10.63 3.05 -8.50
N GLU A 102 11.86 2.81 -8.98
CA GLU A 102 12.14 1.69 -9.88
C GLU A 102 11.91 0.33 -9.21
N SER A 103 12.27 0.22 -7.92
CA SER A 103 12.02 -1.00 -7.14
C SER A 103 10.53 -1.24 -6.94
N ILE A 104 9.74 -0.21 -6.61
CA ILE A 104 8.29 -0.34 -6.43
C ILE A 104 7.59 -0.78 -7.72
N TYR A 105 8.01 -0.22 -8.86
CA TYR A 105 7.47 -0.63 -10.17
C TYR A 105 7.83 -2.07 -10.54
N CYS A 106 9.07 -2.48 -10.25
CA CYS A 106 9.51 -3.87 -10.43
C CYS A 106 8.70 -4.83 -9.55
N ILE A 107 8.44 -4.45 -8.29
CA ILE A 107 7.62 -5.25 -7.37
C ILE A 107 6.20 -5.41 -7.90
N CYS A 108 5.53 -4.34 -8.34
CA CYS A 108 4.20 -4.45 -8.95
C CYS A 108 4.19 -5.35 -10.20
N LYS A 109 5.23 -5.29 -11.03
CA LYS A 109 5.39 -6.19 -12.19
C LYS A 109 5.61 -7.65 -11.77
N MET A 110 6.41 -7.87 -10.74
CA MET A 110 6.69 -9.21 -10.20
C MET A 110 5.45 -9.82 -9.52
N ASP A 111 4.68 -9.02 -8.77
CA ASP A 111 3.40 -9.44 -8.21
C ASP A 111 2.48 -9.90 -9.35
N ILE A 112 2.22 -9.06 -10.36
CA ILE A 112 1.38 -9.46 -11.51
C ILE A 112 1.89 -10.73 -12.22
N ALA A 113 3.21 -10.85 -12.42
CA ALA A 113 3.81 -12.02 -13.06
C ALA A 113 3.79 -13.29 -12.18
N THR A 114 3.61 -13.15 -10.87
CA THR A 114 3.46 -14.29 -9.96
C THR A 114 1.99 -14.75 -9.89
N TYR A 115 1.05 -13.86 -10.23
CA TYR A 115 -0.39 -14.14 -10.24
C TYR A 115 -0.90 -14.75 -11.56
N PHE A 116 -0.08 -14.76 -12.61
CA PHE A 116 -0.42 -15.32 -13.92
C PHE A 116 0.56 -16.42 -14.32
#